data_AF-A0A3D2UKU5-F1
#
_entry.id   AF-A0A3D2UKU5-F1
#
_cell.length_a   1.000
_cell.length_b   1.000
_cell.length_c   1.000
_cell.angle_alpha   90.00
_cell.angle_beta   90.00
_cell.angle_gamma   90.00
#
_symmetry.space_group_name_H-M   'P 1'
#
loop_
_entity.id
_entity.type
_entity.pdbx_description
1 polymer ?
#
loop_
_entity_poly.entity_id
_entity_poly.type
_entity_poly.pdbx_seq_one_letter_code
_entity_poly.pdbx_strand_id
1 'polypeptide(L)'
;MSWIPLISAGRVDSDALSESYRDQMLMKQNQFSPRERSVVFISLILLSASLVYYSWTQNCKLILYQQTCERPYERDGRLEMAQMLADYRGKGYVIAVTEAGLLPYYSGWDAIDTWGLNDQFIAHNGGITMEYLDEYKPHIIMFHDYYSPLVPPRLTEANLRQRWFSMTILLKTYAEENGYVLAAVFGDSPYDTHYYYVRNDFEDSKRLIVQISQFRDYFYPTTGKRSINYAEVQEP
;
A
#
# COMPACT_ATOMS: atom_id res chain seq x y z
N MET A 1 -15.15 20.37 -66.45
CA MET A 1 -14.81 21.53 -65.58
C MET A 1 -14.50 20.99 -64.20
N SER A 2 -13.41 21.25 -63.50
CA SER A 2 -12.20 22.05 -63.75
C SER A 2 -11.16 21.69 -62.68
N TRP A 3 -9.95 21.35 -63.14
CA TRP A 3 -8.64 21.76 -62.60
C TRP A 3 -8.31 21.57 -61.11
N ILE A 4 -7.46 20.56 -60.84
CA ILE A 4 -6.56 20.49 -59.68
C ILE A 4 -5.19 21.02 -60.17
N PRO A 5 -4.57 22.04 -59.54
CA PRO A 5 -3.25 22.50 -59.94
C PRO A 5 -2.16 21.62 -59.30
N LEU A 6 -1.24 21.12 -60.13
CA LEU A 6 0.04 20.58 -59.70
C LEU A 6 0.90 21.69 -59.10
N ILE A 7 1.32 21.53 -57.85
CA ILE A 7 2.37 22.35 -57.24
C ILE A 7 3.71 21.66 -57.52
N SER A 8 4.55 22.33 -58.31
CA SER A 8 5.94 22.00 -58.57
C SER A 8 6.75 22.05 -57.26
N ALA A 9 7.31 20.93 -56.83
CA ALA A 9 8.28 20.88 -55.75
C ALA A 9 9.60 21.51 -56.21
N GLY A 10 9.79 22.78 -55.87
CA GLY A 10 11.09 23.43 -55.96
C GLY A 10 12.08 22.73 -55.03
N ARG A 11 13.20 22.27 -55.58
CA ARG A 11 14.33 21.71 -54.83
C ARG A 11 14.90 22.84 -53.97
N VAL A 12 14.66 22.79 -52.66
CA VAL A 12 15.28 23.72 -51.70
C VAL A 12 16.68 23.20 -51.41
N ASP A 13 17.70 23.96 -51.79
CA ASP A 13 19.10 23.69 -51.46
C ASP A 13 19.28 23.67 -49.94
N SER A 14 19.46 22.47 -49.39
CA SER A 14 19.67 22.22 -47.96
C SER A 14 20.99 22.80 -47.43
N ASP A 15 21.94 23.07 -48.31
CA ASP A 15 23.28 23.51 -47.92
C ASP A 15 23.29 25.00 -47.53
N ALA A 16 22.51 25.83 -48.23
CA ALA A 16 22.39 27.27 -47.97
C ALA A 16 21.67 27.62 -46.65
N LEU A 17 20.71 26.78 -46.22
CA LEU A 17 20.04 26.95 -44.93
C LEU A 17 20.96 26.57 -43.75
N SER A 18 21.96 25.71 -43.98
CA SER A 18 22.89 25.28 -42.92
C SER A 18 23.99 26.32 -42.65
N GLU A 19 24.44 27.06 -43.66
CA GLU A 19 25.43 28.14 -43.50
C GLU A 19 24.81 29.37 -42.84
N SER A 20 23.60 29.78 -43.24
CA SER A 20 22.87 30.90 -42.61
C SER A 20 22.60 30.67 -41.13
N TYR A 21 22.27 29.43 -40.72
CA TYR A 21 22.10 29.07 -39.31
C TYR A 21 23.42 29.03 -38.52
N ARG A 22 24.53 28.60 -39.15
CA ARG A 22 25.86 28.64 -38.52
C ARG A 22 26.35 30.08 -38.34
N ASP A 23 26.15 30.93 -39.33
CA ASP A 23 26.56 32.33 -39.27
C ASP A 23 25.72 33.13 -38.27
N GLN A 24 24.41 32.85 -38.15
CA GLN A 24 23.58 33.43 -37.09
C GLN A 24 23.98 32.96 -35.68
N MET A 25 24.44 31.70 -35.53
CA MET A 25 24.99 31.23 -34.25
C MET A 25 26.34 31.88 -33.92
N LEU A 26 27.24 32.01 -34.90
CA LEU A 26 28.56 32.62 -34.72
C LEU A 26 28.46 34.13 -34.42
N MET A 27 27.49 34.84 -35.03
CA MET A 27 27.25 36.25 -34.73
C MET A 27 26.69 36.50 -33.33
N LYS A 28 25.89 35.58 -32.78
CA LYS A 28 25.45 35.65 -31.36
C LYS A 28 26.56 35.30 -30.37
N GLN A 29 27.54 34.49 -30.78
CA GLN A 29 28.66 34.11 -29.92
C GLN A 29 29.64 35.27 -29.65
N ASN A 30 29.53 36.37 -30.40
CA ASN A 30 30.40 37.54 -30.27
C ASN A 30 29.78 38.76 -29.59
N GLN A 31 28.57 38.66 -29.05
CA GLN A 31 27.88 39.80 -28.40
C GLN A 31 28.35 40.10 -26.98
N PHE A 32 29.04 39.18 -26.31
CA PHE A 32 29.52 39.37 -24.95
C PHE A 32 30.99 39.70 -24.93
N SER A 33 31.34 40.80 -24.27
CA SER A 33 32.70 41.16 -23.89
C SER A 33 33.34 40.04 -23.05
N PRO A 34 34.69 39.95 -23.01
CA PRO A 34 35.37 38.96 -22.18
C PRO A 34 34.91 38.94 -20.72
N ARG A 35 34.57 40.13 -20.18
CA ARG A 35 34.04 40.27 -18.81
C ARG A 35 32.65 39.65 -18.67
N GLU A 36 31.75 39.90 -19.61
CA GLU A 36 30.39 39.33 -19.58
C GLU A 36 30.41 37.81 -19.73
N ARG A 37 31.30 37.28 -20.58
CA ARG A 37 31.51 35.83 -20.69
C ARG A 37 31.99 35.24 -19.37
N SER A 38 32.97 35.87 -18.71
CA SER A 38 33.43 35.43 -17.39
C SER A 38 32.30 35.44 -16.35
N VAL A 39 31.46 36.47 -16.33
CA VAL A 39 30.31 36.56 -15.40
C VAL A 39 29.30 35.45 -15.67
N VAL A 40 28.96 35.18 -16.95
CA VAL A 40 28.05 34.09 -17.31
C VAL A 40 28.63 32.73 -16.92
N PHE A 41 29.92 32.47 -17.20
CA PHE A 41 30.58 31.23 -16.83
C PHE A 41 30.61 31.01 -15.32
N ILE A 42 30.96 32.04 -14.53
CA ILE A 42 30.96 31.96 -13.07
C ILE A 42 29.54 31.71 -12.55
N SER A 43 28.54 32.38 -13.11
CA SER A 43 27.14 32.21 -12.70
C SER A 43 26.64 30.79 -12.97
N LEU A 44 27.00 30.20 -14.12
CA LEU A 44 26.66 28.81 -14.44
C LEU A 44 27.34 27.83 -13.48
N ILE A 45 28.62 28.03 -13.16
CA ILE A 45 29.33 27.17 -12.20
C ILE A 45 28.67 27.23 -10.83
N LEU A 46 28.35 28.43 -10.33
CA LEU A 46 27.68 28.60 -9.04
C LEU A 46 26.30 27.96 -9.03
N LEU A 47 25.51 28.14 -10.08
CA LEU A 47 24.19 27.52 -10.21
C LEU A 47 24.28 25.98 -10.22
N SER A 48 25.20 25.41 -11.00
CA SER A 48 25.44 23.96 -11.04
C SER A 48 25.90 23.43 -9.69
N ALA A 49 26.83 24.12 -9.01
CA ALA A 49 27.28 23.74 -7.68
C ALA A 49 26.15 23.81 -6.65
N SER A 50 25.29 24.84 -6.70
CA SER A 50 24.11 24.96 -5.84
C SER A 50 23.09 23.85 -6.10
N LEU A 51 22.85 23.47 -7.36
CA LEU A 51 21.94 22.37 -7.69
C LEU A 51 22.48 21.01 -7.24
N VAL A 52 23.79 20.76 -7.41
CA VAL A 52 24.44 19.55 -6.90
C VAL A 52 24.39 19.51 -5.38
N TYR A 53 24.69 20.62 -4.70
CA TYR A 53 24.58 20.73 -3.25
C TYR A 53 23.14 20.54 -2.75
N TYR A 54 22.16 21.13 -3.43
CA TYR A 54 20.75 20.93 -3.11
C TYR A 54 20.33 19.48 -3.31
N SER A 55 20.67 18.86 -4.44
CA SER A 55 20.40 17.45 -4.71
C SER A 55 21.07 16.54 -3.68
N TRP A 56 22.34 16.80 -3.35
CA TRP A 56 23.08 16.09 -2.31
C TRP A 56 22.40 16.24 -0.95
N THR A 57 22.03 17.45 -0.54
CA THR A 57 21.39 17.68 0.77
C THR A 57 19.98 17.09 0.85
N GLN A 58 19.20 17.11 -0.23
CA GLN A 58 17.91 16.42 -0.30
C GLN A 58 18.08 14.89 -0.29
N ASN A 59 19.02 14.35 -1.08
CA ASN A 59 19.34 12.92 -1.04
C ASN A 59 19.88 12.49 0.32
N CYS A 60 20.76 13.26 0.96
CA CYS A 60 21.21 12.98 2.31
C CYS A 60 20.07 13.07 3.33
N LYS A 61 19.14 14.02 3.20
CA LYS A 61 17.96 14.06 4.07
C LYS A 61 17.04 12.87 3.85
N LEU A 62 16.87 12.39 2.62
CA LEU A 62 16.08 11.20 2.29
C LEU A 62 16.79 9.90 2.71
N ILE A 63 18.12 9.82 2.58
CA ILE A 63 18.96 8.70 3.03
C ILE A 63 19.05 8.66 4.55
N LEU A 64 19.15 9.82 5.22
CA LEU A 64 19.07 9.94 6.68
C LEU A 64 17.67 9.63 7.20
N TYR A 65 16.62 9.90 6.42
CA TYR A 65 15.26 9.44 6.72
C TYR A 65 15.12 7.92 6.53
N GLN A 66 16.00 7.28 5.74
CA GLN A 66 15.88 5.87 5.43
C GLN A 66 16.57 4.92 6.40
N GLN A 67 17.53 5.32 7.25
CA GLN A 67 18.34 4.29 7.94
C GLN A 67 18.87 4.70 9.32
N THR A 68 18.02 4.60 10.36
CA THR A 68 18.49 3.99 11.61
C THR A 68 18.52 2.47 11.42
N CYS A 69 19.58 1.96 10.82
CA CYS A 69 19.87 0.51 10.67
C CYS A 69 20.10 -0.21 12.01
N GLU A 70 19.94 0.46 13.15
CA GLU A 70 20.01 -0.14 14.49
C GLU A 70 18.67 -0.71 14.98
N ARG A 71 17.57 -0.51 14.24
CA ARG A 71 16.34 -1.28 14.47
C ARG A 71 16.21 -2.32 13.38
N PRO A 72 16.45 -3.61 13.68
CA PRO A 72 16.16 -4.66 12.71
C PRO A 72 14.68 -4.55 12.38
N TYR A 73 14.34 -4.65 11.10
CA TYR A 73 13.00 -4.86 10.54
C TYR A 73 11.91 -4.90 11.62
N GLU A 74 11.18 -3.79 11.80
CA GLU A 74 10.27 -3.60 12.94
C GLU A 74 9.42 -4.85 13.17
N ARG A 75 9.34 -5.32 14.42
CA ARG A 75 8.48 -6.44 14.79
C ARG A 75 7.08 -6.18 14.22
N ASP A 76 6.54 -7.13 13.47
CA ASP A 76 5.24 -7.01 12.81
C ASP A 76 4.32 -8.08 13.38
N GLY A 77 3.37 -7.67 14.22
CA GLY A 77 2.48 -8.57 14.95
C GLY A 77 1.73 -9.57 14.07
N ARG A 78 1.58 -9.31 12.76
CA ARG A 78 1.04 -10.29 11.80
C ARG A 78 1.96 -11.51 11.67
N LEU A 79 3.27 -11.33 11.70
CA LEU A 79 4.27 -12.41 11.70
C LEU A 79 4.19 -13.22 12.99
N GLU A 80 4.24 -12.58 14.17
CA GLU A 80 4.13 -13.31 15.44
C GLU A 80 2.78 -14.03 15.57
N MET A 81 1.69 -13.41 15.12
CA MET A 81 0.38 -14.06 15.05
C MET A 81 0.41 -15.27 14.10
N ALA A 82 1.02 -15.14 12.92
CA ALA A 82 1.16 -16.23 11.96
C ALA A 82 1.94 -17.42 12.54
N GLN A 83 3.01 -17.14 13.30
CA GLN A 83 3.79 -18.16 13.98
C GLN A 83 2.98 -18.89 15.06
N MET A 84 2.14 -18.18 15.82
CA MET A 84 1.21 -18.83 16.75
C MET A 84 0.19 -19.70 16.02
N LEU A 85 -0.38 -19.21 14.90
CA LEU A 85 -1.31 -19.99 14.08
C LEU A 85 -0.66 -21.22 13.42
N ALA A 86 0.67 -21.22 13.24
CA ALA A 86 1.41 -22.35 12.68
C ALA A 86 1.33 -23.62 13.55
N ASP A 87 1.02 -23.51 14.84
CA ASP A 87 0.77 -24.67 15.72
C ASP A 87 -0.44 -25.52 15.25
N TYR A 88 -1.30 -24.95 14.43
CA TYR A 88 -2.51 -25.60 13.86
C TYR A 88 -2.32 -26.00 12.39
N ARG A 89 -1.10 -25.90 11.85
CA ARG A 89 -0.82 -26.25 10.46
C ARG A 89 -1.17 -27.71 10.17
N GLY A 90 -1.71 -27.96 8.99
CA GLY A 90 -2.09 -29.30 8.54
C GLY A 90 -3.46 -29.78 9.03
N LYS A 91 -4.20 -28.96 9.79
CA LYS A 91 -5.59 -29.24 10.17
C LYS A 91 -6.63 -28.92 9.09
N GLY A 92 -6.21 -28.36 7.95
CA GLY A 92 -7.11 -27.93 6.88
C GLY A 92 -7.93 -26.68 7.26
N TYR A 93 -7.40 -25.84 8.16
CA TYR A 93 -8.03 -24.58 8.53
C TYR A 93 -7.79 -23.51 7.48
N VAL A 94 -8.81 -22.69 7.29
CA VAL A 94 -8.88 -21.64 6.27
C VAL A 94 -8.90 -20.28 6.97
N ILE A 95 -8.18 -19.30 6.44
CA ILE A 95 -8.22 -17.91 6.89
C ILE A 95 -8.65 -16.99 5.75
N ALA A 96 -9.68 -16.17 5.96
CA ALA A 96 -10.00 -15.05 5.08
C ALA A 96 -9.23 -13.82 5.56
N VAL A 97 -8.46 -13.19 4.67
CA VAL A 97 -7.49 -12.16 5.06
C VAL A 97 -7.35 -11.04 4.04
N THR A 98 -7.30 -9.78 4.51
CA THR A 98 -6.91 -8.63 3.65
C THR A 98 -5.40 -8.53 3.48
N GLU A 99 -4.64 -8.92 4.51
CA GLU A 99 -3.18 -8.95 4.55
C GLU A 99 -2.60 -10.30 4.07
N ALA A 100 -2.83 -10.65 2.80
CA ALA A 100 -2.51 -11.96 2.21
C ALA A 100 -1.01 -12.33 2.10
N GLY A 101 -0.14 -11.68 2.87
CA GLY A 101 1.31 -11.95 2.94
C GLY A 101 1.71 -12.79 4.15
N LEU A 102 2.15 -12.13 5.22
CA LEU A 102 2.77 -12.77 6.39
C LEU A 102 1.89 -13.83 7.05
N LEU A 103 0.60 -13.54 7.22
CA LEU A 103 -0.34 -14.42 7.92
C LEU A 103 -0.49 -15.78 7.22
N PRO A 104 -0.93 -15.85 5.94
CA PRO A 104 -0.97 -17.12 5.21
C PRO A 104 0.40 -17.81 5.12
N TYR A 105 1.44 -17.07 4.75
CA TYR A 105 2.75 -17.64 4.44
C TYR A 105 3.38 -18.35 5.64
N TYR A 106 3.38 -17.73 6.82
CA TYR A 106 4.02 -18.30 8.01
C TYR A 106 3.11 -19.23 8.81
N SER A 107 1.78 -19.06 8.78
CA SER A 107 0.87 -20.02 9.41
C SER A 107 0.81 -21.34 8.64
N GLY A 108 0.90 -21.28 7.30
CA GLY A 108 0.67 -22.42 6.43
C GLY A 108 -0.80 -22.87 6.40
N TRP A 109 -1.72 -21.95 6.68
CA TRP A 109 -3.15 -22.16 6.51
C TRP A 109 -3.56 -21.81 5.08
N ASP A 110 -4.63 -22.45 4.60
CA ASP A 110 -5.23 -22.09 3.32
C ASP A 110 -5.85 -20.70 3.45
N ALA A 111 -5.65 -19.84 2.46
CA ALA A 111 -6.02 -18.43 2.57
C ALA A 111 -6.94 -17.96 1.45
N ILE A 112 -7.98 -17.23 1.83
CA ILE A 112 -8.80 -16.42 0.94
C ILE A 112 -8.25 -15.00 1.02
N ASP A 113 -7.55 -14.55 -0.03
CA ASP A 113 -7.13 -13.16 -0.19
C ASP A 113 -8.36 -12.33 -0.58
N THR A 114 -8.96 -11.65 0.41
CA THR A 114 -10.26 -11.00 0.22
C THR A 114 -10.19 -9.80 -0.72
N TRP A 115 -8.99 -9.25 -0.96
CA TRP A 115 -8.78 -8.18 -1.94
C TRP A 115 -8.63 -8.72 -3.37
N GLY A 116 -8.22 -9.98 -3.52
CA GLY A 116 -8.13 -10.68 -4.80
C GLY A 116 -6.81 -10.47 -5.55
N LEU A 117 -5.70 -10.20 -4.85
CA LEU A 117 -4.38 -10.20 -5.50
C LEU A 117 -3.89 -11.61 -5.80
N ASN A 118 -4.28 -12.57 -4.96
CA ASN A 118 -3.86 -13.98 -5.05
C ASN A 118 -5.03 -14.97 -5.18
N ASP A 119 -6.28 -14.51 -5.11
CA ASP A 119 -7.48 -15.33 -5.29
C ASP A 119 -8.10 -15.11 -6.67
N GLN A 120 -8.12 -16.16 -7.51
CA GLN A 120 -8.58 -16.06 -8.89
C GLN A 120 -10.08 -15.81 -9.01
N PHE A 121 -10.90 -16.35 -8.11
CA PHE A 121 -12.33 -16.12 -8.14
C PHE A 121 -12.60 -14.63 -7.87
N ILE A 122 -11.99 -14.09 -6.82
CA ILE A 122 -12.19 -12.69 -6.42
C ILE A 122 -11.64 -11.74 -7.50
N ALA A 123 -10.47 -12.04 -8.07
CA ALA A 123 -9.86 -11.26 -9.16
C ALA A 123 -10.78 -11.15 -10.39
N HIS A 124 -11.51 -12.22 -10.73
CA HIS A 124 -12.39 -12.26 -11.91
C HIS A 124 -13.84 -11.84 -11.64
N ASN A 125 -14.32 -11.92 -10.40
CA ASN A 125 -15.71 -11.61 -10.04
C ASN A 125 -15.88 -10.23 -9.38
N GLY A 126 -14.79 -9.49 -9.18
CA GLY A 126 -14.82 -8.08 -8.76
C GLY A 126 -14.89 -7.86 -7.25
N GLY A 127 -14.88 -8.93 -6.44
CA GLY A 127 -14.83 -8.85 -4.99
C GLY A 127 -15.20 -10.16 -4.31
N ILE A 128 -14.89 -10.25 -3.02
CA ILE A 128 -15.40 -11.30 -2.13
C ILE A 128 -16.93 -11.19 -2.02
N THR A 129 -17.61 -12.33 -1.89
CA THR A 129 -19.06 -12.39 -1.67
C THR A 129 -19.40 -13.24 -0.44
N MET A 130 -20.63 -13.11 0.07
CA MET A 130 -21.11 -13.94 1.18
C MET A 130 -21.14 -15.42 0.79
N GLU A 131 -21.55 -15.73 -0.43
CA GLU A 131 -21.63 -17.10 -0.94
C GLU A 131 -20.25 -17.76 -1.02
N TYR A 132 -19.21 -17.00 -1.40
CA TYR A 132 -17.85 -17.50 -1.42
C TYR A 132 -17.33 -17.75 0.01
N LEU A 133 -17.67 -16.87 0.96
CA LEU A 133 -17.35 -17.12 2.37
C LEU A 133 -18.09 -18.34 2.92
N ASP A 134 -19.33 -18.58 2.51
CA ASP A 134 -20.13 -19.75 2.91
C ASP A 134 -19.66 -21.07 2.29
N GLU A 135 -19.09 -21.03 1.09
CA GLU A 135 -18.48 -22.19 0.45
C GLU A 135 -17.27 -22.68 1.25
N TYR A 136 -16.35 -21.76 1.59
CA TYR A 136 -15.09 -22.11 2.25
C TYR A 136 -15.18 -22.15 3.78
N LYS A 137 -16.13 -21.41 4.37
CA LYS A 137 -16.32 -21.23 5.81
C LYS A 137 -15.00 -20.98 6.52
N PRO A 138 -14.39 -19.79 6.41
CA PRO A 138 -13.11 -19.53 7.04
C PRO A 138 -13.18 -19.77 8.55
N HIS A 139 -12.11 -20.32 9.13
CA HIS A 139 -12.02 -20.53 10.58
C HIS A 139 -11.65 -19.23 11.28
N ILE A 140 -10.92 -18.36 10.59
CA ILE A 140 -10.56 -17.01 11.01
C ILE A 140 -10.87 -16.04 9.87
N ILE A 141 -11.45 -14.91 10.22
CA ILE A 141 -11.57 -13.74 9.34
C ILE A 141 -10.73 -12.63 9.96
N MET A 142 -9.68 -12.23 9.24
CA MET A 142 -8.80 -11.14 9.64
C MET A 142 -8.86 -10.04 8.60
N PHE A 143 -9.10 -8.80 9.02
CA PHE A 143 -9.08 -7.68 8.09
C PHE A 143 -8.51 -6.42 8.73
N HIS A 144 -7.89 -5.60 7.89
CA HIS A 144 -7.42 -4.27 8.22
C HIS A 144 -8.47 -3.21 7.87
N ASP A 145 -8.80 -2.33 8.80
CA ASP A 145 -9.60 -1.15 8.51
C ASP A 145 -9.37 0.02 9.48
N TYR A 146 -9.92 1.18 9.12
CA TYR A 146 -9.75 2.46 9.80
C TYR A 146 -10.85 2.76 10.83
N TYR A 147 -11.31 1.73 11.53
CA TYR A 147 -12.31 1.82 12.60
C TYR A 147 -12.02 0.82 13.73
N SER A 148 -12.72 0.95 14.86
CA SER A 148 -12.64 0.04 16.02
C SER A 148 -13.99 -0.01 16.75
N PRO A 149 -14.19 -0.86 17.77
CA PRO A 149 -15.38 -0.77 18.62
C PRO A 149 -15.58 0.61 19.26
N LEU A 150 -14.49 1.33 19.57
CA LEU A 150 -14.54 2.68 20.15
C LEU A 150 -14.82 3.78 19.12
N VAL A 151 -14.54 3.51 17.85
CA VAL A 151 -14.78 4.41 16.73
C VAL A 151 -15.47 3.61 15.64
N PRO A 152 -16.80 3.40 15.73
CA PRO A 152 -17.50 2.51 14.82
C PRO A 152 -17.50 3.05 13.38
N PRO A 153 -17.63 2.16 12.38
CA PRO A 153 -17.66 2.55 10.97
C PRO A 153 -18.82 3.50 10.65
N ARG A 154 -18.56 4.50 9.82
CA ARG A 154 -19.60 5.41 9.32
C ARG A 154 -20.19 4.88 8.01
N LEU A 155 -21.37 4.27 8.09
CA LEU A 155 -22.07 3.65 6.95
C LEU A 155 -22.77 4.69 6.05
N THR A 156 -22.01 5.63 5.49
CA THR A 156 -22.51 6.59 4.51
C THR A 156 -22.38 6.05 3.10
N GLU A 157 -23.23 6.50 2.17
CA GLU A 157 -23.11 6.14 0.75
C GLU A 157 -21.73 6.45 0.17
N ALA A 158 -21.10 7.56 0.60
CA ALA A 158 -19.77 7.93 0.13
C ALA A 158 -18.70 6.91 0.56
N ASN A 159 -18.77 6.40 1.79
CA ASN A 159 -17.86 5.39 2.28
C ASN A 159 -18.14 4.02 1.64
N LEU A 160 -19.40 3.63 1.49
CA LEU A 160 -19.83 2.38 0.84
C LEU A 160 -19.56 2.33 -0.67
N ARG A 161 -19.17 3.45 -1.30
CA ARG A 161 -18.63 3.45 -2.67
C ARG A 161 -17.15 3.10 -2.72
N GLN A 162 -16.43 3.12 -1.60
CA GLN A 162 -15.02 2.74 -1.54
C GLN A 162 -14.91 1.22 -1.43
N ARG A 163 -14.27 0.59 -2.41
CA ARG A 163 -14.22 -0.89 -2.50
C ARG A 163 -13.63 -1.55 -1.26
N TRP A 164 -12.59 -0.96 -0.67
CA TRP A 164 -11.97 -1.48 0.56
C TRP A 164 -12.96 -1.48 1.73
N PHE A 165 -13.56 -0.31 2.01
CA PHE A 165 -14.52 -0.16 3.11
C PHE A 165 -15.75 -1.07 2.93
N SER A 166 -16.26 -1.21 1.71
CA SER A 166 -17.39 -2.11 1.46
C SER A 166 -17.04 -3.57 1.66
N MET A 167 -15.82 -3.98 1.28
CA MET A 167 -15.32 -5.34 1.51
C MET A 167 -15.18 -5.64 3.01
N THR A 168 -14.55 -4.76 3.78
CA THR A 168 -14.35 -4.97 5.23
C THR A 168 -15.67 -4.95 6.01
N ILE A 169 -16.63 -4.11 5.61
CA ILE A 169 -18.00 -4.15 6.14
C ILE A 169 -18.68 -5.48 5.79
N LEU A 170 -18.53 -6.00 4.57
CA LEU A 170 -19.06 -7.33 4.20
C LEU A 170 -18.46 -8.42 5.09
N LEU A 171 -17.13 -8.44 5.29
CA LEU A 171 -16.45 -9.41 6.16
C LEU A 171 -16.94 -9.32 7.61
N LYS A 172 -17.09 -8.10 8.14
CA LYS A 172 -17.62 -7.84 9.47
C LYS A 172 -19.06 -8.33 9.61
N THR A 173 -19.93 -7.95 8.69
CA THR A 173 -21.34 -8.38 8.67
C THR A 173 -21.44 -9.90 8.58
N TYR A 174 -20.67 -10.53 7.69
CA TYR A 174 -20.63 -11.98 7.56
C TYR A 174 -20.27 -12.67 8.88
N ALA A 175 -19.19 -12.21 9.52
CA ALA A 175 -18.73 -12.77 10.79
C ALA A 175 -19.81 -12.66 11.88
N GLU A 176 -20.46 -11.50 12.00
CA GLU A 176 -21.46 -11.23 13.04
C GLU A 176 -22.76 -11.99 12.81
N GLU A 177 -23.24 -12.07 11.57
CA GLU A 177 -24.46 -12.80 11.22
C GLU A 177 -24.28 -14.32 11.32
N ASN A 178 -23.06 -14.84 11.15
CA ASN A 178 -22.75 -16.27 11.22
C ASN A 178 -22.14 -16.70 12.57
N GLY A 179 -22.27 -15.87 13.61
CA GLY A 179 -21.93 -16.27 14.98
C GLY A 179 -20.43 -16.41 15.26
N TYR A 180 -19.57 -15.77 14.48
CA TYR A 180 -18.15 -15.70 14.79
C TYR A 180 -17.93 -14.86 16.05
N VAL A 181 -16.91 -15.22 16.83
CA VAL A 181 -16.50 -14.49 18.02
C VAL A 181 -15.46 -13.46 17.63
N LEU A 182 -15.69 -12.19 17.97
CA LEU A 182 -14.66 -11.15 17.89
C LEU A 182 -13.58 -11.44 18.94
N ALA A 183 -12.47 -12.03 18.52
CA ALA A 183 -11.38 -12.42 19.42
C ALA A 183 -10.47 -11.23 19.74
N ALA A 184 -10.17 -10.38 18.76
CA ALA A 184 -9.34 -9.19 18.98
C ALA A 184 -9.57 -8.10 17.93
N VAL A 185 -9.22 -6.87 18.30
CA VAL A 185 -9.08 -5.70 17.43
C VAL A 185 -7.77 -5.00 17.78
N PHE A 186 -6.69 -5.32 17.07
CA PHE A 186 -5.36 -4.76 17.36
C PHE A 186 -5.09 -3.49 16.58
N GLY A 187 -4.78 -2.38 17.26
CA GLY A 187 -4.29 -1.16 16.62
C GLY A 187 -3.35 -0.39 17.53
N ASP A 188 -2.49 0.46 16.97
CA ASP A 188 -1.80 1.48 17.76
C ASP A 188 -2.68 2.74 17.99
N SER A 189 -3.79 2.81 17.27
CA SER A 189 -4.82 3.84 17.26
C SER A 189 -6.19 3.19 17.02
N PRO A 190 -7.31 3.72 17.55
CA PRO A 190 -8.64 3.17 17.29
C PRO A 190 -9.14 3.44 15.85
N TYR A 191 -8.35 4.16 15.05
CA TYR A 191 -8.63 4.51 13.65
C TYR A 191 -7.78 3.70 12.65
N ASP A 192 -7.01 2.72 13.12
CA ASP A 192 -6.14 1.89 12.26
C ASP A 192 -5.95 0.53 12.94
N THR A 193 -6.76 -0.47 12.55
CA THR A 193 -6.85 -1.72 13.32
C THR A 193 -6.93 -2.98 12.46
N HIS A 194 -6.48 -4.08 13.06
CA HIS A 194 -6.59 -5.44 12.57
C HIS A 194 -7.64 -6.20 13.39
N TYR A 195 -8.77 -6.51 12.76
CA TYR A 195 -9.81 -7.33 13.33
C TYR A 195 -9.46 -8.82 13.22
N TYR A 196 -9.83 -9.60 14.24
CA TYR A 196 -9.77 -11.06 14.22
C TYR A 196 -11.11 -11.62 14.72
N TYR A 197 -11.89 -12.16 13.80
CA TYR A 197 -13.08 -12.96 14.11
C TYR A 197 -12.73 -14.44 13.97
N VAL A 198 -13.21 -15.27 14.90
CA VAL A 198 -12.95 -16.71 14.93
C VAL A 198 -14.28 -17.47 14.93
N ARG A 199 -14.42 -18.45 14.05
CA ARG A 199 -15.60 -19.32 13.99
C ARG A 199 -15.72 -20.11 15.29
N ASN A 200 -16.92 -20.27 15.84
CA ASN A 200 -17.08 -20.80 17.21
C ASN A 200 -17.27 -22.33 17.31
N ASP A 201 -17.37 -23.03 16.17
CA ASP A 201 -17.94 -24.38 16.06
C ASP A 201 -16.96 -25.46 15.56
N PHE A 202 -15.65 -25.28 15.77
CA PHE A 202 -14.63 -26.26 15.39
C PHE A 202 -13.72 -26.65 16.56
N GLU A 203 -12.97 -27.75 16.41
CA GLU A 203 -12.19 -28.42 17.48
C GLU A 203 -11.35 -27.46 18.33
N ASP A 204 -10.60 -26.56 17.68
CA ASP A 204 -9.70 -25.62 18.36
C ASP A 204 -10.30 -24.23 18.61
N SER A 205 -11.58 -24.00 18.29
CA SER A 205 -12.19 -22.66 18.29
C SER A 205 -11.98 -21.91 19.60
N LYS A 206 -12.32 -22.54 20.73
CA LYS A 206 -12.18 -21.95 22.07
C LYS A 206 -10.74 -21.62 22.41
N ARG A 207 -9.80 -22.47 22.02
CA ARG A 207 -8.38 -22.25 22.28
C ARG A 207 -7.83 -21.09 21.44
N LEU A 208 -8.18 -21.04 20.16
CA LEU A 208 -7.79 -19.95 19.26
C LEU A 208 -8.37 -18.60 19.70
N ILE A 209 -9.65 -18.56 20.10
CA ILE A 209 -10.28 -17.34 20.63
C ILE A 209 -9.48 -16.81 21.83
N VAL A 210 -9.13 -17.67 22.78
CA VAL A 210 -8.36 -17.27 23.98
C VAL A 210 -6.94 -16.84 23.61
N GLN A 211 -6.24 -17.60 22.74
CA GLN A 211 -4.87 -17.25 22.36
C GLN A 211 -4.79 -15.94 21.59
N ILE A 212 -5.75 -15.68 20.69
CA ILE A 212 -5.80 -14.43 19.91
C ILE A 212 -6.18 -13.26 20.81
N SER A 213 -7.20 -13.37 21.67
CA SER A 213 -7.62 -12.27 22.56
C SER A 213 -6.54 -11.89 23.56
N GLN A 214 -5.82 -12.90 24.08
CA GLN A 214 -4.75 -12.72 25.04
C GLN A 214 -3.40 -12.43 24.39
N PHE A 215 -3.32 -12.31 23.06
CA PHE A 215 -2.06 -12.07 22.36
C PHE A 215 -1.50 -10.69 22.73
N ARG A 216 -0.34 -10.64 23.39
CA ARG A 216 0.28 -9.38 23.87
C ARG A 216 1.35 -8.85 22.94
N ASP A 217 2.01 -9.71 22.18
CA ASP A 217 3.14 -9.36 21.31
C ASP A 217 2.70 -8.97 19.89
N TYR A 218 1.59 -8.25 19.79
CA TYR A 218 1.15 -7.66 18.53
C TYR A 218 1.76 -6.26 18.37
N PHE A 219 2.70 -6.11 17.45
CA PHE A 219 3.32 -4.82 17.12
C PHE A 219 2.76 -4.31 15.79
N TYR A 220 2.38 -3.04 15.75
CA TYR A 220 1.70 -2.48 14.58
C TYR A 220 2.71 -2.19 13.46
N PRO A 221 2.48 -2.66 12.22
CA PRO A 221 3.51 -2.72 11.19
C PRO A 221 4.00 -1.36 10.69
N THR A 222 3.19 -0.32 10.79
CA THR A 222 3.53 1.03 10.29
C THR A 222 4.26 1.88 11.32
N THR A 223 4.19 1.53 12.61
CA THR A 223 4.75 2.37 13.69
C THR A 223 5.68 1.62 14.65
N GLY A 224 5.73 0.29 14.56
CA GLY A 224 6.51 -0.58 15.45
C GLY A 224 6.08 -0.52 16.92
N LYS A 225 4.94 0.13 17.23
CA LYS A 225 4.40 0.23 18.58
C LYS A 225 3.62 -1.03 18.93
N ARG A 226 3.66 -1.42 20.21
CA ARG A 226 2.77 -2.48 20.71
C ARG A 226 1.32 -2.01 20.59
N SER A 227 0.50 -2.82 19.96
CA SER A 227 -0.92 -2.55 19.75
C SER A 227 -1.73 -2.71 21.04
N ILE A 228 -2.84 -1.99 21.10
CA ILE A 228 -3.92 -2.15 22.08
C ILE A 228 -4.97 -3.09 21.46
N ASN A 229 -5.52 -4.02 22.25
CA ASN A 229 -6.69 -4.80 21.84
C ASN A 229 -7.97 -4.03 22.18
N TYR A 230 -8.54 -3.33 21.20
CA TYR A 230 -9.76 -2.54 21.37
C TYR A 230 -11.03 -3.38 21.54
N ALA A 231 -10.96 -4.72 21.43
CA ALA A 231 -12.07 -5.59 21.80
C ALA A 231 -12.25 -5.72 23.33
N GLU A 232 -11.17 -5.49 24.11
CA GLU A 232 -11.20 -5.59 25.58
C GLU A 232 -11.43 -4.24 26.27
N VAL A 233 -11.30 -3.13 25.54
CA VAL A 233 -11.48 -1.78 26.08
C VAL A 233 -12.98 -1.52 26.20
N GLN A 234 -13.49 -1.51 27.44
CA GLN A 234 -14.85 -1.08 27.73
C GLN A 234 -14.97 0.43 27.47
N GLU A 235 -16.09 0.86 26.91
CA GLU A 235 -16.42 2.29 26.88
C GLU A 235 -16.47 2.80 28.34
N PRO A 236 -15.85 3.96 28.65
CA PRO A 236 -15.87 4.54 29.98
C PRO A 236 -17.28 4.92 30.46
#